data_AF-A0A6B3CPX6-F1
#
_entry.id   AF-A0A6B3CPX6-F1
#
_cell.length_a   1.000
_cell.length_b   1.000
_cell.length_c   1.000
_cell.angle_alpha   90.00
_cell.angle_beta   90.00
_cell.angle_gamma   90.00
#
_symmetry.space_group_name_H-M   'P 1'
#
loop_
_entity.id
_entity.type
_entity.pdbx_description
1 polymer ?
#
loop_
_entity_poly.entity_id
_entity_poly.type
_entity_poly.pdbx_seq_one_letter_code
_entity_poly.pdbx_strand_id
1 'polypeptide(L)'
;PGPEEAADPVPPSAAGALTPVPGDAPHSGEAPAPALTPWQPPAGLPALIAERSAAALALPDPEPLPTTLTPAGDETAGDQATGDEAVGRGPTRRRVLTGAAAGTVLLVGGSAAGWKALWGSGSRAGGSPAGSGEPPTYTIGLHADLGGPGRATGLAHQRGAQLAVADHNSREDTAFRLALRTEDDAGDPAAALRVAGRLAADPAVIAVLGPTGAVLRADLVQRYGEARLANVVVAAGSSTVESGTGLHLCVTRPLDRMLAPGLISHLARTTPAGRILLVEDAADPGLAGEVGRAFRQATPTGATLLEHPLARGDAGFGAVARKAVSSGAD
;
A
#
# COMPACT_ATOMS: atom_id res chain seq x y z
N PRO A 1 -22.73 -64.24 -49.47
CA PRO A 1 -22.04 -63.03 -48.95
C PRO A 1 -21.91 -63.14 -47.43
N GLY A 2 -20.71 -63.48 -46.96
CA GLY A 2 -20.45 -63.95 -45.60
C GLY A 2 -20.69 -62.91 -44.49
N PRO A 3 -20.93 -63.35 -43.24
CA PRO A 3 -21.04 -62.51 -42.05
C PRO A 3 -19.73 -62.54 -41.22
N GLU A 4 -19.45 -61.47 -40.47
CA GLU A 4 -18.77 -61.45 -39.15
C GLU A 4 -18.11 -60.08 -38.94
N GLU A 5 -18.56 -59.33 -37.93
CA GLU A 5 -17.62 -58.57 -37.10
C GLU A 5 -18.09 -58.70 -35.65
N ALA A 6 -17.33 -59.52 -34.93
CA ALA A 6 -17.50 -59.87 -33.54
C ALA A 6 -16.72 -58.90 -32.63
N ALA A 7 -17.18 -58.84 -31.39
CA ALA A 7 -16.61 -58.08 -30.29
C ALA A 7 -15.28 -58.62 -29.75
N ASP A 8 -14.60 -57.75 -29.00
CA ASP A 8 -13.52 -57.96 -28.01
C ASP A 8 -12.13 -58.39 -28.53
N PRO A 9 -11.00 -58.24 -27.78
CA PRO A 9 -10.84 -57.92 -26.34
C PRO A 9 -9.68 -56.96 -25.94
N VAL A 10 -9.62 -56.60 -24.65
CA VAL A 10 -8.39 -56.19 -23.91
C VAL A 10 -7.55 -57.43 -23.58
N PRO A 11 -6.20 -57.45 -23.73
CA PRO A 11 -5.29 -57.62 -22.57
C PRO A 11 -3.84 -57.06 -22.82
N PRO A 12 -2.80 -57.39 -22.02
CA PRO A 12 -2.57 -57.04 -20.62
C PRO A 12 -1.20 -56.32 -20.41
N SER A 13 -0.96 -55.89 -19.17
CA SER A 13 0.33 -55.43 -18.63
C SER A 13 1.46 -56.47 -18.77
N ALA A 14 2.64 -56.04 -19.22
CA ALA A 14 3.90 -56.75 -18.97
C ALA A 14 5.06 -55.74 -18.80
N ALA A 15 5.68 -55.80 -17.63
CA ALA A 15 6.95 -55.16 -17.32
C ALA A 15 8.07 -55.72 -18.23
N GLY A 16 8.88 -54.82 -18.78
CA GLY A 16 10.08 -55.17 -19.54
C GLY A 16 11.07 -54.01 -19.49
N ALA A 17 12.12 -54.18 -18.69
CA ALA A 17 13.23 -53.24 -18.57
C ALA A 17 14.04 -53.15 -19.87
N LEU A 18 14.34 -51.93 -20.33
CA LEU A 18 15.41 -51.65 -21.28
C LEU A 18 16.15 -50.34 -20.93
N THR A 19 17.32 -50.54 -20.32
CA THR A 19 18.60 -49.80 -20.38
C THR A 19 18.66 -48.30 -20.75
N PRO A 20 19.41 -47.49 -19.98
CA PRO A 20 19.70 -46.08 -20.31
C PRO A 20 20.79 -45.96 -21.39
N VAL A 21 20.59 -45.03 -22.33
CA VAL A 21 21.60 -44.58 -23.30
C VAL A 21 22.60 -43.65 -22.58
N PRO A 22 23.92 -43.82 -22.75
CA PRO A 22 24.92 -43.10 -21.97
C PRO A 22 25.34 -41.78 -22.61
N GLY A 23 25.55 -40.78 -21.75
CA GLY A 23 26.67 -39.85 -21.87
C GLY A 23 26.42 -38.55 -22.64
N ASP A 24 26.00 -37.52 -21.90
CA ASP A 24 26.68 -36.22 -21.99
C ASP A 24 27.22 -35.89 -20.60
N ALA A 25 28.54 -35.72 -20.53
CA ALA A 25 29.27 -35.44 -19.29
C ALA A 25 28.99 -33.99 -18.83
N PRO A 26 29.03 -33.71 -17.52
CA PRO A 26 28.72 -32.40 -16.99
C PRO A 26 29.84 -31.40 -17.33
N HIS A 27 29.45 -30.22 -17.81
CA HIS A 27 30.32 -29.05 -17.81
C HIS A 27 30.64 -28.65 -16.36
N SER A 28 31.83 -29.06 -15.91
CA SER A 28 32.46 -28.57 -14.69
C SER A 28 32.77 -27.08 -14.86
N GLY A 29 32.00 -26.19 -14.22
CA GLY A 29 32.31 -24.76 -14.28
C GLY A 29 31.27 -23.78 -13.74
N GLU A 30 30.09 -24.22 -13.29
CA GLU A 30 29.13 -23.30 -12.67
C GLU A 30 29.56 -23.02 -11.22
N ALA A 31 30.23 -21.89 -10.99
CA ALA A 31 30.40 -21.37 -9.64
C ALA A 31 29.01 -21.21 -9.00
N PRO A 32 28.79 -21.63 -7.75
CA PRO A 32 27.50 -21.48 -7.11
C PRO A 32 27.11 -20.01 -7.12
N ALA A 33 25.93 -19.70 -7.66
CA ALA A 33 25.34 -18.38 -7.61
C ALA A 33 25.47 -17.84 -6.18
N PRO A 34 25.95 -16.60 -5.97
CA PRO A 34 26.14 -16.08 -4.63
C PRO A 34 24.81 -16.15 -3.89
N ALA A 35 24.81 -16.87 -2.76
CA ALA A 35 23.66 -16.92 -1.87
C ALA A 35 23.22 -15.48 -1.60
N LEU A 36 21.98 -15.15 -1.96
CA LEU A 36 21.40 -13.85 -1.70
C LEU A 36 21.42 -13.64 -0.19
N THR A 37 22.34 -12.80 0.26
CA THR A 37 22.41 -12.41 1.67
C THR A 37 21.03 -11.87 2.05
N PRO A 38 20.34 -12.45 3.04
CA PRO A 38 19.05 -11.93 3.46
C PRO A 38 19.25 -10.47 3.85
N TRP A 39 18.51 -9.58 3.20
CA TRP A 39 18.59 -8.14 3.43
C TRP A 39 18.44 -7.88 4.93
N GLN A 40 19.47 -7.29 5.54
CA GLN A 40 19.39 -6.84 6.91
C GLN A 40 19.01 -5.36 6.92
N PRO A 41 17.92 -4.98 7.62
CA PRO A 41 17.56 -3.58 7.74
C PRO A 41 18.72 -2.80 8.38
N PRO A 42 18.99 -1.57 7.92
CA PRO A 42 19.96 -0.70 8.56
C PRO A 42 19.68 -0.57 10.06
N ALA A 43 20.74 -0.51 10.88
CA ALA A 43 20.61 -0.32 12.31
C ALA A 43 19.75 0.92 12.61
N GLY A 44 18.75 0.78 13.49
CA GLY A 44 17.83 1.85 13.88
C GLY A 44 16.60 2.01 12.98
N LEU A 45 16.51 1.35 11.81
CA LEU A 45 15.30 1.41 10.98
C LEU A 45 14.04 0.91 11.70
N PRO A 46 14.06 -0.19 12.48
CA PRO A 46 12.88 -0.61 13.25
C PRO A 46 12.46 0.42 14.30
N ALA A 47 13.42 1.10 14.94
CA ALA A 47 13.14 2.14 15.92
C ALA A 47 12.53 3.38 15.26
N LEU A 48 13.05 3.78 14.09
CA LEU A 48 12.49 4.88 13.30
C LEU A 48 11.08 4.56 12.79
N ILE A 49 10.84 3.32 12.33
CA ILE A 49 9.49 2.87 11.95
C ILE A 49 8.56 2.96 13.16
N ALA A 50 8.97 2.43 14.32
CA ALA A 50 8.16 2.47 15.54
C ALA A 50 7.84 3.90 15.98
N GLU A 51 8.83 4.79 15.98
CA GLU A 51 8.67 6.21 16.32
C GLU A 51 7.69 6.90 15.35
N ARG A 52 7.86 6.69 14.04
CA ARG A 52 7.00 7.30 13.01
C ARG A 52 5.58 6.73 13.05
N SER A 53 5.42 5.44 13.30
CA SER A 53 4.12 4.80 13.50
C SER A 53 3.43 5.34 14.76
N ALA A 54 4.14 5.49 15.88
CA ALA A 54 3.59 6.05 17.11
C ALA A 54 3.17 7.51 16.92
N ALA A 55 3.97 8.32 16.21
CA ALA A 55 3.62 9.70 15.88
C ALA A 55 2.37 9.80 14.98
N ALA A 56 2.21 8.88 14.02
CA ALA A 56 1.02 8.82 13.17
C ALA A 56 -0.25 8.42 13.96
N LEU A 57 -0.11 7.58 14.99
CA LEU A 57 -1.21 7.18 15.86
C LEU A 57 -1.53 8.21 16.95
N ALA A 58 -0.61 9.13 17.23
CA ALA A 58 -0.82 10.23 18.18
C ALA A 58 -1.54 11.45 17.57
N LEU A 59 -2.05 11.32 16.33
CA LEU A 59 -2.88 12.35 15.72
C LEU A 59 -4.18 12.51 16.54
N PRO A 60 -4.65 13.75 16.75
CA PRO A 60 -5.95 13.99 17.37
C PRO A 60 -7.05 13.23 16.63
N ASP A 61 -8.02 12.69 17.39
CA ASP A 61 -9.18 12.03 16.79
C ASP A 61 -9.86 12.98 15.78
N PRO A 62 -10.18 12.51 14.56
CA PRO A 62 -10.92 13.32 13.63
C PRO A 62 -12.28 13.68 14.24
N GLU A 63 -12.72 14.92 14.04
CA GLU A 63 -14.05 15.33 14.49
C GLU A 63 -15.11 14.37 13.91
N PRO A 64 -16.07 13.92 14.72
CA PRO A 64 -17.11 13.02 14.25
C PRO A 64 -17.86 13.68 13.08
N LEU A 65 -18.01 12.93 11.99
CA LEU A 65 -18.79 13.36 10.83
C LEU A 65 -20.19 13.81 11.30
N PRO A 66 -20.73 14.93 10.77
CA PRO A 66 -22.05 15.39 11.13
C PRO A 66 -23.08 14.28 10.86
N THR A 67 -23.90 14.00 11.87
CA THR A 67 -24.81 12.83 11.95
C THR A 67 -26.02 12.93 11.02
N THR A 68 -26.04 13.91 10.12
CA THR A 68 -27.09 14.08 9.12
C THR A 68 -26.47 14.06 7.73
N LEU A 69 -26.34 12.84 7.18
CA LEU A 69 -26.38 12.67 5.73
C LEU A 69 -27.82 12.94 5.30
N THR A 70 -28.18 14.22 5.13
CA THR A 70 -29.42 14.56 4.44
C THR A 70 -29.22 14.15 2.98
N PRO A 71 -30.07 13.27 2.42
CA PRO A 71 -29.92 12.89 1.01
C PRO A 71 -30.07 14.15 0.15
N ALA A 72 -29.13 14.33 -0.78
CA ALA A 72 -29.20 15.39 -1.78
C ALA A 72 -30.49 15.19 -2.60
N GLY A 73 -31.49 16.02 -2.32
CA GLY A 73 -32.68 16.18 -3.16
C GLY A 73 -32.48 17.40 -4.05
N ASP A 74 -32.72 17.20 -5.34
CA ASP A 74 -32.64 18.20 -6.40
C ASP A 74 -33.61 19.38 -6.21
N GLU A 75 -33.04 20.56 -6.43
CA GLU A 75 -33.55 21.76 -7.10
C GLU A 75 -34.71 22.65 -6.56
N THR A 76 -34.39 23.95 -6.60
CA THR A 76 -35.18 25.14 -6.97
C THR A 76 -35.96 25.97 -5.92
N ALA A 77 -35.38 27.16 -5.66
CA ALA A 77 -35.95 28.51 -5.59
C ALA A 77 -37.01 28.87 -4.53
N GLY A 78 -36.73 29.94 -3.77
CA GLY A 78 -37.76 30.73 -3.08
C GLY A 78 -37.27 31.52 -1.87
N ASP A 79 -36.95 32.80 -2.08
CA ASP A 79 -36.78 33.83 -1.05
C ASP A 79 -38.11 34.10 -0.33
N GLN A 80 -38.12 34.10 1.01
CA GLN A 80 -38.69 35.16 1.86
C GLN A 80 -38.66 34.83 3.36
N ALA A 81 -38.37 35.86 4.13
CA ALA A 81 -38.36 35.93 5.58
C ALA A 81 -39.78 35.98 6.20
N THR A 82 -39.94 35.48 7.43
CA THR A 82 -40.50 36.18 8.63
C THR A 82 -40.83 35.20 9.78
N GLY A 83 -40.63 35.67 11.03
CA GLY A 83 -41.31 35.23 12.27
C GLY A 83 -40.75 33.98 12.95
N ASP A 84 -39.85 34.06 13.92
CA ASP A 84 -40.07 34.36 15.35
C ASP A 84 -40.77 33.22 16.12
N GLU A 85 -39.98 32.42 16.85
CA GLU A 85 -40.32 31.94 18.19
C GLU A 85 -39.03 31.51 18.92
N ALA A 86 -38.70 32.28 19.94
CA ALA A 86 -37.61 32.03 20.86
C ALA A 86 -38.10 31.15 22.02
N VAL A 87 -37.40 30.04 22.30
CA VAL A 87 -37.30 29.49 23.67
C VAL A 87 -35.84 29.13 23.92
N GLY A 88 -35.20 29.91 24.79
CA GLY A 88 -33.75 29.91 24.98
C GLY A 88 -33.23 28.91 26.01
N ARG A 89 -31.89 28.87 26.10
CA ARG A 89 -31.07 29.00 27.33
C ARG A 89 -29.57 28.84 26.93
N GLY A 90 -28.77 29.90 27.11
CA GLY A 90 -27.36 30.02 26.68
C GLY A 90 -26.33 29.27 27.55
N PRO A 91 -25.06 29.71 27.69
CA PRO A 91 -24.28 30.72 26.97
C PRO A 91 -23.14 30.10 26.13
N THR A 92 -22.78 30.75 25.03
CA THR A 92 -21.62 30.43 24.20
C THR A 92 -20.31 30.74 24.92
N ARG A 93 -19.61 29.71 25.42
CA ARG A 93 -18.21 29.83 25.83
C ARG A 93 -17.32 29.80 24.59
N ARG A 94 -17.22 30.97 23.95
CA ARG A 94 -16.11 31.31 23.05
C ARG A 94 -14.81 31.22 23.86
N ARG A 95 -14.11 30.08 23.77
CA ARG A 95 -12.78 29.91 24.32
C ARG A 95 -11.75 30.05 23.21
N VAL A 96 -11.03 31.17 23.32
CA VAL A 96 -9.65 31.38 22.90
C VAL A 96 -8.82 30.10 23.10
N LEU A 97 -8.07 29.68 22.09
CA LEU A 97 -6.73 29.09 22.23
C LEU A 97 -5.87 29.48 21.03
N THR A 98 -5.27 30.67 21.13
CA THR A 98 -3.94 30.95 20.59
C THR A 98 -2.89 30.29 21.49
N GLY A 99 -2.00 29.50 20.90
CA GLY A 99 -0.64 29.26 21.42
C GLY A 99 -0.45 28.10 22.40
N ALA A 100 0.18 27.03 21.91
CA ALA A 100 1.28 26.32 22.56
C ALA A 100 1.79 25.18 21.64
N ALA A 101 2.42 25.56 20.51
CA ALA A 101 3.30 24.65 19.78
C ALA A 101 4.73 24.97 20.23
N ALA A 102 5.21 24.26 21.25
CA ALA A 102 6.62 24.25 21.63
C ALA A 102 6.94 22.90 22.28
N GLY A 103 7.78 22.10 21.61
CA GLY A 103 8.25 20.85 22.19
C GLY A 103 8.93 19.88 21.22
N THR A 104 10.11 20.27 20.71
CA THR A 104 11.23 19.39 20.32
C THR A 104 10.98 18.26 19.29
N VAL A 105 11.25 18.55 18.01
CA VAL A 105 11.69 17.53 17.04
C VAL A 105 13.21 17.50 17.09
N LEU A 106 13.77 16.44 17.67
CA LEU A 106 15.19 16.16 17.61
C LEU A 106 15.59 15.79 16.17
N LEU A 107 16.61 16.47 15.69
CA LEU A 107 17.26 16.28 14.39
C LEU A 107 17.72 14.83 14.22
N VAL A 108 17.33 14.18 13.13
CA VAL A 108 18.06 13.03 12.57
C VAL A 108 18.52 13.39 11.16
N GLY A 109 19.64 14.09 11.09
CA GLY A 109 20.50 14.13 9.90
C GLY A 109 21.26 12.80 9.80
N GLY A 110 20.63 11.77 9.25
CA GLY A 110 21.24 10.44 9.08
C GLY A 110 21.46 10.02 7.62
N SER A 111 20.78 10.64 6.67
CA SER A 111 20.76 10.18 5.26
C SER A 111 21.62 11.03 4.31
N ALA A 112 22.05 12.24 4.71
CA ALA A 112 22.82 13.12 3.83
C ALA A 112 24.27 12.65 3.59
N ALA A 113 24.90 11.99 4.58
CA ALA A 113 26.30 11.54 4.46
C ALA A 113 26.46 10.38 3.46
N GLY A 114 25.51 9.44 3.41
CA GLY A 114 25.53 8.32 2.46
C GLY A 114 25.26 8.76 1.02
N TRP A 115 24.41 9.77 0.82
CA TRP A 115 24.03 10.28 -0.49
C TRP A 115 25.21 10.94 -1.24
N LYS A 116 26.03 11.73 -0.54
CA LYS A 116 27.21 12.38 -1.15
C LYS A 116 28.27 11.36 -1.60
N ALA A 117 28.40 10.23 -0.91
CA ALA A 117 29.35 9.18 -1.29
C ALA A 117 28.87 8.35 -2.50
N LEU A 118 27.56 8.09 -2.63
CA LEU A 118 27.04 7.29 -3.74
C LEU A 118 27.04 8.03 -5.07
N TRP A 119 26.82 9.35 -5.09
CA TRP A 119 26.66 10.11 -6.34
C TRP A 119 27.80 11.12 -6.60
N GLY A 120 28.73 11.30 -5.66
CA GLY A 120 29.90 12.17 -5.83
C GLY A 120 31.06 11.57 -6.66
N SER A 121 30.98 10.30 -7.08
CA SER A 121 32.02 9.65 -7.89
C SER A 121 31.83 9.94 -9.37
N GLY A 122 32.06 11.20 -9.78
CA GLY A 122 31.86 11.61 -11.17
C GLY A 122 32.65 12.84 -11.61
N SER A 123 33.81 13.15 -11.00
CA SER A 123 34.84 14.01 -11.64
C SER A 123 36.11 14.09 -10.78
N ARG A 124 37.19 13.41 -11.20
CA ARG A 124 38.55 13.79 -10.80
C ARG A 124 39.02 14.93 -11.69
N ALA A 125 38.98 16.15 -11.18
CA ALA A 125 39.89 17.23 -11.56
C ALA A 125 39.90 18.26 -10.41
N GLY A 126 41.08 18.57 -9.90
CA GLY A 126 41.25 19.47 -8.75
C GLY A 126 40.77 20.90 -9.02
N GLY A 127 40.21 21.52 -7.99
CA GLY A 127 39.84 22.94 -7.95
C GLY A 127 39.16 23.28 -6.62
N SER A 128 39.66 24.32 -5.95
CA SER A 128 39.33 24.83 -4.61
C SER A 128 37.84 25.04 -4.28
N PRO A 129 37.47 25.15 -2.99
CA PRO A 129 36.08 25.29 -2.57
C PRO A 129 35.61 26.73 -2.75
N ALA A 130 34.73 26.97 -3.71
CA ALA A 130 33.92 28.18 -3.77
C ALA A 130 32.67 27.90 -4.61
N GLY A 131 31.50 28.04 -3.99
CA GLY A 131 30.23 27.83 -4.67
C GLY A 131 29.05 28.18 -3.76
N SER A 132 28.83 29.47 -3.54
CA SER A 132 27.57 30.06 -3.09
C SER A 132 26.47 29.96 -4.17
N GLY A 133 26.33 28.77 -4.79
CA GLY A 133 25.31 28.48 -5.79
C GLY A 133 24.06 27.95 -5.11
N GLU A 134 22.89 28.21 -5.70
CA GLU A 134 21.63 27.61 -5.22
C GLU A 134 21.75 26.07 -5.29
N PRO A 135 21.31 25.33 -4.25
CA PRO A 135 21.38 23.88 -4.24
C PRO A 135 20.65 23.27 -5.46
N PRO A 136 21.19 22.18 -6.06
CA PRO A 136 20.57 21.55 -7.22
C PRO A 136 19.14 21.10 -6.90
N THR A 137 18.24 21.19 -7.88
CA THR A 137 16.85 20.74 -7.73
C THR A 137 16.63 19.43 -8.49
N TYR A 138 16.07 18.43 -7.81
CA TYR A 138 15.69 17.15 -8.40
C TYR A 138 14.17 16.99 -8.46
N THR A 139 13.65 16.42 -9.55
CA THR A 139 12.20 16.24 -9.72
C THR A 139 11.77 14.84 -9.31
N ILE A 140 10.72 14.76 -8.49
CA ILE A 140 10.00 13.52 -8.21
C ILE A 140 8.68 13.54 -8.96
N GLY A 141 8.38 12.46 -9.66
CA GLY A 141 7.09 12.26 -10.31
C GLY A 141 6.04 11.77 -9.31
N LEU A 142 4.81 12.26 -9.40
CA LEU A 142 3.64 11.69 -8.77
C LEU A 142 2.72 11.17 -9.87
N HIS A 143 2.55 9.86 -9.93
CA HIS A 143 1.59 9.18 -10.78
C HIS A 143 0.33 8.89 -9.96
N ALA A 144 -0.78 9.56 -10.25
CA ALA A 144 -1.98 9.42 -9.43
C ALA A 144 -3.27 9.47 -10.25
N ASP A 145 -4.31 8.85 -9.69
CA ASP A 145 -5.68 9.04 -10.13
C ASP A 145 -6.23 10.31 -9.47
N LEU A 146 -6.30 11.41 -10.23
CA LEU A 146 -6.85 12.69 -9.78
C LEU A 146 -8.19 13.00 -10.46
N GLY A 147 -8.46 12.45 -11.64
CA GLY A 147 -9.68 12.67 -12.40
C GLY A 147 -10.75 11.59 -12.29
N GLY A 148 -10.42 10.42 -11.73
CA GLY A 148 -11.22 9.20 -11.79
C GLY A 148 -11.77 8.71 -10.45
N PRO A 149 -12.18 7.44 -10.38
CA PRO A 149 -12.83 6.85 -9.21
C PRO A 149 -11.97 6.87 -7.93
N GLY A 150 -10.64 6.81 -8.07
CA GLY A 150 -9.64 6.88 -7.01
C GLY A 150 -9.20 8.29 -6.64
N ARG A 151 -9.85 9.34 -7.15
CA ARG A 151 -9.52 10.76 -6.92
C ARG A 151 -9.27 11.12 -5.45
N ALA A 152 -10.05 10.57 -4.53
CA ALA A 152 -9.86 10.84 -3.09
C ALA A 152 -8.46 10.41 -2.62
N THR A 153 -8.03 9.20 -2.98
CA THR A 153 -6.69 8.66 -2.69
C THR A 153 -5.61 9.44 -3.42
N GLY A 154 -5.81 9.76 -4.70
CA GLY A 154 -4.83 10.53 -5.47
C GLY A 154 -4.60 11.94 -4.91
N LEU A 155 -5.66 12.65 -4.53
CA LEU A 155 -5.55 13.96 -3.88
C LEU A 155 -4.87 13.87 -2.51
N ALA A 156 -5.13 12.82 -1.72
CA ALA A 156 -4.45 12.60 -0.46
C ALA A 156 -2.94 12.41 -0.68
N HIS A 157 -2.55 11.61 -1.68
CA HIS A 157 -1.14 11.41 -2.05
C HIS A 157 -0.49 12.70 -2.57
N GLN A 158 -1.20 13.48 -3.39
CA GLN A 158 -0.71 14.76 -3.88
C GLN A 158 -0.41 15.74 -2.74
N ARG A 159 -1.35 15.89 -1.81
CA ARG A 159 -1.19 16.77 -0.64
C ARG A 159 -0.05 16.29 0.27
N GLY A 160 0.03 14.99 0.53
CA GLY A 160 1.11 14.40 1.32
C GLY A 160 2.48 14.60 0.68
N ALA A 161 2.61 14.37 -0.63
CA ALA A 161 3.84 14.60 -1.37
C ALA A 161 4.25 16.08 -1.38
N GLN A 162 3.28 17.00 -1.59
CA GLN A 162 3.53 18.44 -1.53
C GLN A 162 4.02 18.88 -0.14
N LEU A 163 3.39 18.38 0.93
CA LEU A 163 3.81 18.67 2.30
C LEU A 163 5.24 18.17 2.56
N ALA A 164 5.56 16.95 2.16
CA ALA A 164 6.89 16.37 2.34
C ALA A 164 7.98 17.13 1.54
N VAL A 165 7.66 17.57 0.31
CA VAL A 165 8.57 18.39 -0.50
C VAL A 165 8.78 19.76 0.12
N ALA A 166 7.71 20.41 0.60
CA ALA A 166 7.80 21.70 1.28
C ALA A 166 8.63 21.60 2.57
N ASP A 167 8.39 20.57 3.38
CA ASP A 167 9.16 20.29 4.60
C ASP A 167 10.65 20.09 4.29
N HIS A 168 10.99 19.22 3.32
CA HIS A 168 12.36 18.99 2.87
C HIS A 168 13.06 20.29 2.45
N ASN A 169 12.36 21.10 1.66
CA ASN A 169 12.87 22.35 1.08
C ASN A 169 12.93 23.51 2.08
N SER A 170 12.28 23.40 3.23
CA SER A 170 12.28 24.44 4.27
C SER A 170 13.54 24.44 5.15
N ARG A 171 14.34 23.37 5.08
CA ARG A 171 15.55 23.21 5.89
C ARG A 171 16.68 24.11 5.39
N GLU A 172 17.30 24.84 6.31
CA GLU A 172 18.36 25.82 6.00
C GLU A 172 19.60 25.17 5.35
N ASP A 173 19.95 23.94 5.76
CA ASP A 173 21.15 23.22 5.30
C ASP A 173 20.84 22.08 4.30
N THR A 174 19.92 22.31 3.35
CA THR A 174 19.60 21.26 2.36
C THR A 174 20.66 21.16 1.27
N ALA A 175 21.20 19.95 1.05
CA ALA A 175 22.18 19.70 -0.02
C ALA A 175 21.56 19.78 -1.43
N PHE A 176 20.23 19.63 -1.53
CA PHE A 176 19.46 19.72 -2.76
C PHE A 176 18.01 20.09 -2.46
N ARG A 177 17.31 20.62 -3.46
CA ARG A 177 15.87 20.88 -3.42
C ARG A 177 15.11 19.80 -4.16
N LEU A 178 13.84 19.66 -3.83
CA LEU A 178 12.90 18.77 -4.53
C LEU A 178 11.84 19.58 -5.26
N ALA A 179 11.53 19.16 -6.48
CA ALA A 179 10.35 19.57 -7.23
C ALA A 179 9.40 18.38 -7.37
N LEU A 180 8.10 18.65 -7.44
CA LEU A 180 7.08 17.63 -7.65
C LEU A 180 6.41 17.83 -9.02
N ARG A 181 6.51 16.84 -9.89
CA ARG A 181 5.78 16.77 -11.16
C ARG A 181 4.61 15.81 -11.00
N THR A 182 3.38 16.30 -11.10
CA THR A 182 2.17 15.47 -10.94
C THR A 182 1.55 15.12 -12.28
N GLU A 183 1.18 13.86 -12.46
CA GLU A 183 0.51 13.34 -13.65
C GLU A 183 -0.75 12.58 -13.25
N ASP A 184 -1.85 12.91 -13.92
CA ASP A 184 -3.17 12.30 -13.72
C ASP A 184 -3.40 11.16 -14.72
N ASP A 185 -3.71 9.97 -14.23
CA ASP A 185 -4.17 8.83 -15.04
C ASP A 185 -5.69 8.68 -15.09
N ALA A 186 -6.43 9.46 -14.30
CA ALA A 186 -7.88 9.42 -14.14
C ALA A 186 -8.43 8.01 -13.85
N GLY A 187 -7.63 7.13 -13.27
CA GLY A 187 -7.98 5.74 -12.99
C GLY A 187 -8.12 4.86 -14.24
N ASP A 188 -7.75 5.37 -15.42
CA ASP A 188 -7.81 4.63 -16.69
C ASP A 188 -6.53 3.77 -16.86
N PRO A 189 -6.65 2.44 -17.01
CA PRO A 189 -5.51 1.56 -17.21
C PRO A 189 -4.59 1.94 -18.38
N ALA A 190 -5.16 2.44 -19.48
CA ALA A 190 -4.37 2.83 -20.66
C ALA A 190 -3.68 4.19 -20.43
N ALA A 191 -4.35 5.14 -19.78
CA ALA A 191 -3.76 6.41 -19.36
C ALA A 191 -2.63 6.21 -18.37
N ALA A 192 -2.77 5.28 -17.42
CA ALA A 192 -1.71 4.95 -16.46
C ALA A 192 -0.43 4.49 -17.16
N LEU A 193 -0.54 3.64 -18.20
CA LEU A 193 0.61 3.26 -19.02
C LEU A 193 1.23 4.46 -19.75
N ARG A 194 0.41 5.34 -20.33
CA ARG A 194 0.90 6.55 -21.01
C ARG A 194 1.61 7.50 -20.04
N VAL A 195 1.05 7.72 -18.85
CA VAL A 195 1.65 8.53 -17.78
C VAL A 195 2.99 7.94 -17.35
N ALA A 196 3.03 6.63 -17.08
CA ALA A 196 4.27 5.94 -16.72
C ALA A 196 5.34 6.10 -17.80
N GLY A 197 4.95 6.07 -19.09
CA GLY A 197 5.87 6.32 -20.20
C GLY A 197 6.41 7.75 -20.22
N ARG A 198 5.55 8.76 -19.98
CA ARG A 198 5.98 10.17 -19.91
C ARG A 198 6.93 10.44 -18.75
N LEU A 199 6.65 9.89 -17.57
CA LEU A 199 7.51 10.05 -16.39
C LEU A 199 8.84 9.31 -16.59
N ALA A 200 8.82 8.12 -17.17
CA ALA A 200 10.03 7.34 -17.47
C ALA A 200 10.92 7.98 -18.54
N ALA A 201 10.34 8.72 -19.49
CA ALA A 201 11.07 9.37 -20.57
C ALA A 201 11.66 10.74 -20.17
N ASP A 202 11.24 11.32 -19.05
CA ASP A 202 11.75 12.62 -18.59
C ASP A 202 13.03 12.45 -17.76
N PRO A 203 14.21 12.88 -18.28
CA PRO A 203 15.47 12.73 -17.56
C PRO A 203 15.56 13.60 -16.29
N ALA A 204 14.65 14.56 -16.09
CA ALA A 204 14.61 15.35 -14.86
C ALA A 204 13.96 14.59 -13.69
N VAL A 205 13.15 13.56 -13.98
CA VAL A 205 12.46 12.75 -12.97
C VAL A 205 13.39 11.68 -12.43
N ILE A 206 13.76 11.78 -11.15
CA ILE A 206 14.71 10.85 -10.52
C ILE A 206 14.05 9.66 -9.81
N ALA A 207 12.75 9.78 -9.51
CA ALA A 207 11.93 8.75 -8.89
C ALA A 207 10.45 9.04 -9.11
N VAL A 208 9.61 8.02 -8.99
CA VAL A 208 8.14 8.14 -9.07
C VAL A 208 7.48 7.63 -7.80
N LEU A 209 6.58 8.44 -7.25
CA LEU A 209 5.60 8.05 -6.24
C LEU A 209 4.30 7.62 -6.95
N GLY A 210 3.75 6.48 -6.56
CA GLY A 210 2.54 5.89 -7.16
C GLY A 210 2.85 4.80 -8.18
N PRO A 211 1.86 4.25 -8.92
CA PRO A 211 0.47 4.73 -9.02
C PRO A 211 -0.34 4.59 -7.74
N THR A 212 -1.49 5.29 -7.66
CA THR A 212 -2.37 5.31 -6.47
C THR A 212 -3.48 4.26 -6.47
N GLY A 213 -3.55 3.41 -7.51
CA GLY A 213 -4.53 2.34 -7.62
C GLY A 213 -4.39 1.27 -6.53
N ALA A 214 -5.51 0.63 -6.18
CA ALA A 214 -5.55 -0.45 -5.18
C ALA A 214 -4.77 -1.72 -5.62
N VAL A 215 -4.64 -1.93 -6.93
CA VAL A 215 -3.89 -3.04 -7.52
C VAL A 215 -2.63 -2.51 -8.17
N LEU A 216 -1.46 -2.99 -7.71
CA LEU A 216 -0.20 -2.73 -8.37
C LEU A 216 -0.07 -3.64 -9.60
N ARG A 217 -0.11 -3.04 -10.79
CA ARG A 217 -0.06 -3.79 -12.05
C ARG A 217 1.38 -4.03 -12.50
N ALA A 218 1.68 -5.27 -12.90
CA ALA A 218 2.99 -5.71 -13.37
C ALA A 218 3.52 -4.89 -14.56
N ASP A 219 2.66 -4.50 -15.49
CA ASP A 219 3.04 -3.71 -16.68
C ASP A 219 3.54 -2.30 -16.33
N LEU A 220 2.99 -1.66 -15.28
CA LEU A 220 3.45 -0.37 -14.77
C LEU A 220 4.81 -0.51 -14.07
N VAL A 221 4.97 -1.57 -13.27
CA VAL A 221 6.25 -1.86 -12.61
C VAL A 221 7.33 -2.16 -13.63
N GLN A 222 7.03 -2.97 -14.65
CA GLN A 222 7.95 -3.28 -15.74
C GLN A 222 8.36 -2.01 -16.49
N ARG A 223 7.41 -1.13 -16.82
CA ARG A 223 7.70 0.13 -17.52
C ARG A 223 8.69 1.02 -16.77
N TYR A 224 8.55 1.15 -15.45
CA TYR A 224 9.53 1.89 -14.65
C TYR A 224 10.86 1.14 -14.50
N GLY A 225 10.80 -0.19 -14.38
CA GLY A 225 11.98 -1.05 -14.31
C GLY A 225 12.85 -0.99 -15.56
N GLU A 226 12.25 -1.00 -16.75
CA GLU A 226 12.95 -0.85 -18.05
C GLU A 226 13.69 0.49 -18.14
N ALA A 227 13.10 1.55 -17.59
CA ALA A 227 13.73 2.87 -17.48
C ALA A 227 14.70 3.00 -16.30
N ARG A 228 14.87 1.94 -15.50
CA ARG A 228 15.66 1.94 -14.24
C ARG A 228 15.23 3.03 -13.26
N LEU A 229 13.97 3.44 -13.32
CA LEU A 229 13.43 4.52 -12.51
C LEU A 229 12.85 3.96 -11.22
N ALA A 230 13.31 4.48 -10.08
CA ALA A 230 12.80 4.07 -8.78
C ALA A 230 11.29 4.37 -8.69
N ASN A 231 10.51 3.35 -8.32
CA ASN A 231 9.07 3.40 -8.18
C ASN A 231 8.67 3.07 -6.74
N VAL A 232 8.08 4.06 -6.05
CA VAL A 232 7.65 3.93 -4.65
C VAL A 232 6.13 3.90 -4.60
N VAL A 233 5.57 2.78 -4.14
CA VAL A 233 4.14 2.53 -4.09
C VAL A 233 3.64 2.57 -2.66
N VAL A 234 2.56 3.31 -2.43
CA VAL A 234 2.01 3.59 -1.09
C VAL A 234 0.65 2.95 -0.87
N ALA A 235 -0.25 2.97 -1.86
CA ALA A 235 -1.65 2.58 -1.67
C ALA A 235 -1.96 1.11 -2.00
N ALA A 236 -1.21 0.49 -2.91
CA ALA A 236 -1.59 -0.82 -3.46
C ALA A 236 -1.71 -1.90 -2.37
N GLY A 237 -2.90 -2.47 -2.25
CA GLY A 237 -3.21 -3.56 -1.34
C GLY A 237 -3.04 -4.94 -1.99
N SER A 238 -3.19 -5.03 -3.31
CA SER A 238 -2.89 -6.24 -4.07
C SER A 238 -1.93 -5.94 -5.21
N SER A 239 -1.40 -7.00 -5.82
CA SER A 239 -0.39 -6.87 -6.88
C SER A 239 -0.51 -8.02 -7.86
N THR A 240 -0.33 -7.73 -9.15
CA THR A 240 -0.12 -8.74 -10.19
C THR A 240 1.37 -8.99 -10.48
N VAL A 241 2.26 -8.31 -9.76
CA VAL A 241 3.72 -8.44 -9.89
C VAL A 241 4.15 -9.78 -9.30
N GLU A 242 4.97 -10.53 -10.03
CA GLU A 242 5.58 -11.76 -9.54
C GLU A 242 6.60 -11.47 -8.44
N SER A 243 6.58 -12.29 -7.38
CA SER A 243 7.53 -12.16 -6.27
C SER A 243 8.97 -12.22 -6.76
N GLY A 244 9.82 -11.30 -6.29
CA GLY A 244 11.24 -11.24 -6.68
C GLY A 244 11.52 -10.42 -7.95
N THR A 245 10.50 -9.85 -8.58
CA THR A 245 10.67 -8.93 -9.72
C THR A 245 10.62 -7.46 -9.24
N GLY A 246 11.49 -6.62 -9.82
CA GLY A 246 11.47 -5.17 -9.58
C GLY A 246 12.55 -4.65 -8.63
N LEU A 247 13.83 -4.69 -9.05
CA LEU A 247 14.94 -4.02 -8.35
C LEU A 247 14.67 -2.53 -8.06
N HIS A 248 13.84 -1.91 -8.88
CA HIS A 248 13.47 -0.50 -8.79
C HIS A 248 12.13 -0.26 -8.09
N LEU A 249 11.47 -1.30 -7.57
CA LEU A 249 10.19 -1.21 -6.89
C LEU A 249 10.37 -1.18 -5.37
N CYS A 250 9.75 -0.21 -4.72
CA CYS A 250 9.64 -0.12 -3.26
C CYS A 250 8.17 -0.03 -2.88
N VAL A 251 7.63 -1.11 -2.28
CA VAL A 251 6.27 -1.11 -1.73
C VAL A 251 6.35 -0.78 -0.25
N THR A 252 5.67 0.29 0.17
CA THR A 252 5.80 0.85 1.54
C THR A 252 4.73 0.37 2.51
N ARG A 253 3.86 -0.54 2.07
CA ARG A 253 2.87 -1.23 2.90
C ARG A 253 2.87 -2.74 2.63
N PRO A 254 2.47 -3.58 3.59
CA PRO A 254 2.15 -4.97 3.31
C PRO A 254 0.99 -5.04 2.31
N LEU A 255 1.06 -6.02 1.41
CA LEU A 255 -0.10 -6.43 0.62
C LEU A 255 -1.18 -7.00 1.55
N ASP A 256 -2.44 -6.78 1.21
CA ASP A 256 -3.61 -7.11 2.03
C ASP A 256 -3.66 -8.60 2.40
N ARG A 257 -3.21 -9.49 1.50
CA ARG A 257 -3.06 -10.92 1.78
C ARG A 257 -2.20 -11.24 3.01
N MET A 258 -1.29 -10.34 3.41
CA MET A 258 -0.44 -10.50 4.59
C MET A 258 -1.09 -10.05 5.89
N LEU A 259 -2.26 -9.40 5.83
CA LEU A 259 -2.97 -8.94 7.03
C LEU A 259 -3.49 -10.13 7.85
N ALA A 260 -4.09 -11.13 7.21
CA ALA A 260 -4.70 -12.26 7.91
C ALA A 260 -3.71 -13.09 8.76
N PRO A 261 -2.52 -13.49 8.25
CA PRO A 261 -1.52 -14.15 9.09
C PRO A 261 -1.09 -13.32 10.31
N GLY A 262 -1.00 -12.00 10.17
CA GLY A 262 -0.67 -11.08 11.26
C GLY A 262 -1.76 -11.05 12.34
N LEU A 263 -3.02 -10.94 11.93
CA LEU A 263 -4.18 -10.96 12.84
C LEU A 263 -4.32 -12.30 13.57
N ILE A 264 -4.22 -13.42 12.84
CA ILE A 264 -4.27 -14.76 13.43
C ILE A 264 -3.13 -14.97 14.42
N SER A 265 -1.91 -14.53 14.06
CA SER A 265 -0.75 -14.57 14.96
C SER A 265 -1.01 -13.79 16.25
N HIS A 266 -1.59 -12.59 16.15
CA HIS A 266 -1.92 -11.77 17.31
C HIS A 266 -2.91 -12.50 18.24
N LEU A 267 -3.99 -13.05 17.67
CA LEU A 267 -5.03 -13.79 18.41
C LEU A 267 -4.55 -15.16 18.94
N ALA A 268 -3.45 -15.69 18.42
CA ALA A 268 -2.87 -16.93 18.91
C ALA A 268 -1.79 -16.72 19.98
N ARG A 269 -1.03 -15.62 19.92
CA ARG A 269 0.22 -15.46 20.70
C ARG A 269 0.28 -14.23 21.57
N THR A 270 -0.32 -13.12 21.15
CA THR A 270 -0.23 -11.83 21.85
C THR A 270 -1.44 -11.62 22.75
N THR A 271 -2.63 -11.83 22.18
CA THR A 271 -3.92 -11.75 22.87
C THR A 271 -4.65 -13.06 22.58
N PRO A 272 -4.32 -14.16 23.27
CA PRO A 272 -4.91 -15.47 23.00
C PRO A 272 -6.44 -15.43 23.12
N ALA A 273 -7.14 -15.61 22.00
CA ALA A 273 -8.60 -15.63 21.95
C ALA A 273 -9.11 -17.07 21.96
N GLY A 274 -10.11 -17.34 22.81
CA GLY A 274 -10.77 -18.64 22.88
C GLY A 274 -11.98 -18.72 21.95
N ARG A 275 -12.61 -17.60 21.63
CA ARG A 275 -13.85 -17.54 20.84
C ARG A 275 -13.81 -16.34 19.90
N ILE A 276 -13.49 -16.60 18.64
CA ILE A 276 -13.30 -15.56 17.63
C ILE A 276 -14.59 -15.41 16.84
N LEU A 277 -15.17 -14.20 16.81
CA LEU A 277 -16.28 -13.88 15.90
C LEU A 277 -15.76 -13.19 14.63
N LEU A 278 -15.79 -13.90 13.51
CA LEU A 278 -15.54 -13.35 12.19
C LEU A 278 -16.81 -12.72 11.64
N VAL A 279 -16.77 -11.39 11.44
CA VAL A 279 -17.83 -10.63 10.78
C VAL A 279 -17.32 -10.25 9.39
N GLU A 280 -17.88 -10.87 8.36
CA GLU A 280 -17.38 -10.77 6.98
C GLU A 280 -18.40 -10.00 6.12
N ASP A 281 -17.95 -9.02 5.34
CA ASP A 281 -18.78 -8.42 4.28
C ASP A 281 -18.97 -9.45 3.16
N ALA A 282 -20.14 -10.07 3.12
CA ALA A 282 -20.43 -11.13 2.15
C ALA A 282 -20.59 -10.59 0.72
N ALA A 283 -20.67 -9.27 0.54
CA ALA A 283 -20.71 -8.64 -0.77
C ALA A 283 -19.32 -8.38 -1.37
N ASP A 284 -18.24 -8.55 -0.58
CA ASP A 284 -16.85 -8.41 -1.03
C ASP A 284 -16.14 -9.77 -1.10
N PRO A 285 -16.17 -10.46 -2.25
CA PRO A 285 -15.42 -11.70 -2.43
C PRO A 285 -13.90 -11.49 -2.51
N GLY A 286 -13.44 -10.23 -2.59
CA GLY A 286 -12.03 -9.87 -2.63
C GLY A 286 -11.42 -9.90 -1.25
N LEU A 287 -11.22 -8.73 -0.65
CA LEU A 287 -10.47 -8.61 0.59
C LEU A 287 -11.16 -9.34 1.75
N ALA A 288 -12.45 -9.08 1.96
CA ALA A 288 -13.21 -9.72 3.04
C ALA A 288 -13.23 -11.24 2.89
N GLY A 289 -13.50 -11.74 1.68
CA GLY A 289 -13.48 -13.16 1.35
C GLY A 289 -12.12 -13.85 1.57
N GLU A 290 -11.02 -13.21 1.16
CA GLU A 290 -9.66 -13.72 1.35
C GLU A 290 -9.29 -13.80 2.84
N VAL A 291 -9.55 -12.73 3.60
CA VAL A 291 -9.30 -12.69 5.05
C VAL A 291 -10.14 -13.74 5.77
N GLY A 292 -11.44 -13.82 5.45
CA GLY A 292 -12.33 -14.81 6.06
C GLY A 292 -11.89 -16.24 5.77
N ARG A 293 -11.48 -16.54 4.54
CA ARG A 293 -10.92 -17.85 4.17
C ARG A 293 -9.68 -18.19 4.99
N ALA A 294 -8.77 -17.23 5.16
CA ALA A 294 -7.55 -17.45 5.95
C ALA A 294 -7.88 -17.80 7.41
N PHE A 295 -8.85 -17.11 8.03
CA PHE A 295 -9.32 -17.44 9.39
C PHE A 295 -9.94 -18.84 9.48
N ARG A 296 -10.77 -19.23 8.50
CA ARG A 296 -11.36 -20.59 8.44
C ARG A 296 -10.30 -21.68 8.30
N GLN A 297 -9.22 -21.41 7.54
CA GLN A 297 -8.15 -22.38 7.30
C GLN A 297 -7.14 -22.47 8.44
N ALA A 298 -6.90 -21.36 9.14
CA ALA A 298 -5.84 -21.23 10.14
C ALA A 298 -6.37 -20.69 11.48
N THR A 299 -7.57 -21.12 11.89
CA THR A 299 -8.10 -20.80 13.21
C THR A 299 -7.09 -21.22 14.28
N PRO A 300 -6.75 -20.34 15.26
CA PRO A 300 -5.82 -20.68 16.32
C PRO A 300 -6.20 -21.96 17.06
N THR A 301 -5.21 -22.80 17.39
CA THR A 301 -5.45 -24.04 18.12
C THR A 301 -6.15 -23.78 19.45
N GLY A 302 -7.28 -24.46 19.68
CA GLY A 302 -8.09 -24.29 20.89
C GLY A 302 -9.09 -23.12 20.82
N ALA A 303 -9.03 -22.29 19.78
CA ALA A 303 -10.04 -21.26 19.54
C ALA A 303 -11.26 -21.83 18.81
N THR A 304 -12.44 -21.33 19.15
CA THR A 304 -13.69 -21.58 18.42
C THR A 304 -13.94 -20.42 17.46
N LEU A 305 -14.04 -20.70 16.16
CA LEU A 305 -14.44 -19.70 15.17
C LEU A 305 -15.97 -19.66 15.05
N LEU A 306 -16.53 -18.46 15.14
CA LEU A 306 -17.94 -18.15 14.91
C LEU A 306 -18.02 -17.19 13.74
N GLU A 307 -19.02 -17.36 12.87
CA GLU A 307 -19.11 -16.55 11.64
C GLU A 307 -20.43 -15.78 11.59
N HIS A 308 -20.40 -14.54 11.12
CA HIS A 308 -21.58 -13.74 10.83
C HIS A 308 -21.38 -12.95 9.52
N PRO A 309 -21.86 -13.48 8.38
CA PRO A 309 -21.82 -12.74 7.13
C PRO A 309 -22.76 -11.54 7.19
N LEU A 310 -22.32 -10.39 6.70
CA LEU A 310 -23.12 -9.19 6.51
C LEU A 310 -23.47 -9.07 5.03
N ALA A 311 -24.77 -9.07 4.73
CA ALA A 311 -25.24 -8.86 3.36
C ALA A 311 -25.25 -7.37 3.00
N ARG A 312 -25.14 -7.06 1.71
CA ARG A 312 -25.20 -5.67 1.21
C ARG A 312 -26.52 -5.01 1.64
N GLY A 313 -26.43 -3.81 2.21
CA GLY A 313 -27.60 -3.05 2.64
C GLY A 313 -28.20 -3.49 3.97
N ASP A 314 -27.57 -4.44 4.66
CA ASP A 314 -27.98 -4.83 6.00
C ASP A 314 -27.55 -3.73 7.00
N ALA A 315 -28.52 -3.02 7.57
CA ALA A 315 -28.28 -2.03 8.63
C ALA A 315 -28.02 -2.68 10.00
N GLY A 316 -28.03 -4.01 10.05
CA GLY A 316 -28.19 -4.83 11.25
C GLY A 316 -26.95 -5.07 12.12
N PHE A 317 -26.07 -4.08 12.34
CA PHE A 317 -24.96 -4.24 13.30
C PHE A 317 -25.44 -4.64 14.71
N GLY A 318 -26.70 -4.36 15.06
CA GLY A 318 -27.30 -4.83 16.31
C GLY A 318 -27.39 -6.36 16.44
N ALA A 319 -27.61 -7.10 15.34
CA ALA A 319 -27.62 -8.56 15.36
C ALA A 319 -26.20 -9.12 15.58
N VAL A 320 -25.21 -8.52 14.91
CA VAL A 320 -23.79 -8.83 15.10
C VAL A 320 -23.38 -8.58 16.56
N ALA A 321 -23.71 -7.41 17.11
CA ALA A 321 -23.37 -7.05 18.48
C ALA A 321 -24.00 -8.02 19.50
N ARG A 322 -25.29 -8.37 19.32
CA ARG A 322 -25.94 -9.38 20.17
C ARG A 322 -25.25 -10.74 20.05
N LYS A 323 -24.87 -11.14 18.83
CA LYS A 323 -24.13 -12.39 18.62
C LYS A 323 -22.80 -12.36 19.36
N ALA A 324 -22.00 -11.31 19.20
CA ALA A 324 -20.71 -11.14 19.89
C ALA A 324 -20.83 -11.30 21.41
N VAL A 325 -21.81 -10.63 22.02
CA VAL A 325 -22.07 -10.71 23.47
C VAL A 325 -22.57 -12.08 23.88
N SER A 326 -23.63 -12.58 23.23
CA SER A 326 -24.25 -13.87 23.58
C SER A 326 -23.32 -15.06 23.37
N SER A 327 -22.41 -14.95 22.40
CA SER A 327 -21.44 -15.99 22.12
C SER A 327 -20.20 -15.92 22.99
N GLY A 328 -20.02 -14.87 23.81
CA GLY A 328 -18.81 -14.65 24.58
C GLY A 328 -17.56 -14.59 23.72
N ALA A 329 -17.62 -13.90 22.58
CA ALA A 329 -16.44 -13.70 21.73
C ALA A 329 -15.46 -12.75 22.44
N ASP A 330 -14.15 -13.03 22.33
CA ASP A 330 -13.06 -12.34 23.03
C ASP A 330 -11.94 -11.84 22.10
#